data_AF-A0A2A5E751-F1
#
_entry.id   AF-A0A2A5E751-F1
#
_cell.length_a   1.000
_cell.length_b   1.000
_cell.length_c   1.000
_cell.angle_alpha   90.00
_cell.angle_beta   90.00
_cell.angle_gamma   90.00
#
_symmetry.space_group_name_H-M   'P 1'
#
loop_
_entity.id
_entity.type
_entity.pdbx_description
1 polymer ?
#
loop_
_entity_poly.entity_id
_entity_poly.type
_entity_poly.pdbx_seq_one_letter_code
_entity_poly.pdbx_strand_id
1 'polypeptide(L)'
;MKELILYILPLLTSLNLHAQYIPGNSYYGVNQYIEYIAGDMPIIIVAPHAGSLQPTILPDINTRGADNGTMELALFMADSLHLKTGGCRPHIIINHLRPNKLNPVHSATDSTTSAGTNTIALQALNDFHNFIQIAHDKVSLDWGKGHYFELHGNGTAEEWNMIGLGISKTYLNMADSIIDTRVNYSTVKNLCTVGGANFLEVLKGPTSLGGMLDSHGWKSTTSPSYPAPPDSITFFYAGQNTWRYGSKNSGTIDATHLESYWKFMVLSANRSKYSHDLADVMLEFMNIHYGLNCLTINLDEAEYNANRTHIFPNPIQSNALLNIEIAHSVNEILIFNSAGVLCNKLIGNKNQIKINLKQGVYFLVIIDSNGNKTFQKMIVTG
;
A
#
# COMPACT_ATOMS: atom_id res chain seq x y z
N MET A 1 -43.24 -53.86 23.19
CA MET A 1 -42.91 -52.43 23.34
C MET A 1 -41.43 -52.33 23.66
N LYS A 2 -40.60 -51.96 22.69
CA LYS A 2 -39.17 -51.63 22.90
C LYS A 2 -39.03 -50.16 22.53
N GLU A 3 -38.74 -49.33 23.53
CA GLU A 3 -38.50 -47.90 23.32
C GLU A 3 -37.12 -47.70 22.69
N LEU A 4 -37.08 -46.91 21.62
CA LEU A 4 -35.87 -46.51 20.93
C LEU A 4 -35.41 -45.18 21.53
N ILE A 5 -34.43 -45.22 22.42
CA ILE A 5 -33.80 -44.02 22.99
C ILE A 5 -32.85 -43.45 21.93
N LEU A 6 -33.21 -42.28 21.39
CA LEU A 6 -32.39 -41.51 20.46
C LEU A 6 -31.39 -40.65 21.24
N TYR A 7 -30.11 -41.00 21.21
CA TYR A 7 -29.03 -40.17 21.76
C TYR A 7 -28.76 -39.01 20.80
N ILE A 8 -29.16 -37.79 21.19
CA ILE A 8 -28.75 -36.55 20.53
C ILE A 8 -27.34 -36.23 21.04
N LEU A 9 -26.33 -36.49 20.21
CA LEU A 9 -24.96 -36.06 20.45
C LEU A 9 -24.87 -34.55 20.15
N PRO A 10 -24.47 -33.68 21.09
CA PRO A 10 -24.30 -32.26 20.78
C PRO A 10 -23.10 -32.11 19.85
N LEU A 11 -23.36 -31.64 18.64
CA LEU A 11 -22.35 -31.22 17.68
C LEU A 11 -21.67 -29.97 18.26
N LEU A 12 -20.51 -30.15 18.91
CA LEU A 12 -19.63 -29.06 19.31
C LEU A 12 -19.14 -28.35 18.05
N THR A 13 -19.84 -27.30 17.64
CA THR A 13 -19.34 -26.35 16.66
C THR A 13 -18.18 -25.61 17.29
N SER A 14 -16.96 -25.94 16.87
CA SER A 14 -15.77 -25.14 17.17
C SER A 14 -15.96 -23.77 16.53
N LEU A 15 -16.42 -22.80 17.32
CA LEU A 15 -16.30 -21.39 16.99
C LEU A 15 -14.80 -21.09 16.88
N ASN A 16 -14.27 -21.10 15.65
CA ASN A 16 -12.95 -20.53 15.38
C ASN A 16 -13.06 -19.03 15.66
N LEU A 17 -12.73 -18.61 16.89
CA LEU A 17 -12.32 -17.24 17.15
C LEU A 17 -11.06 -17.00 16.32
N HIS A 18 -11.24 -16.62 15.05
CA HIS A 18 -10.17 -15.93 14.34
C HIS A 18 -9.90 -14.67 15.16
N ALA A 19 -8.65 -14.48 15.58
CA ALA A 19 -8.25 -13.25 16.23
C ALA A 19 -8.74 -12.08 15.37
N GLN A 20 -9.53 -11.18 15.96
CA GLN A 20 -10.09 -10.07 15.22
C GLN A 20 -8.96 -9.07 14.93
N TYR A 21 -8.47 -9.10 13.69
CA TYR A 21 -7.49 -8.14 13.19
C TYR A 21 -8.20 -6.82 12.90
N ILE A 22 -7.80 -5.76 13.60
CA ILE A 22 -8.38 -4.41 13.49
C ILE A 22 -7.58 -3.66 12.44
N PRO A 23 -8.22 -3.15 11.36
CA PRO A 23 -7.54 -2.39 10.32
C PRO A 23 -6.68 -1.24 10.89
N GLY A 24 -5.44 -1.14 10.43
CA GLY A 24 -4.45 -0.15 10.87
C GLY A 24 -3.60 -0.56 12.06
N ASN A 25 -3.94 -1.64 12.77
CA ASN A 25 -3.09 -2.17 13.84
C ASN A 25 -2.00 -3.09 13.29
N SER A 26 -0.79 -2.97 13.85
CA SER A 26 0.32 -3.91 13.62
C SER A 26 0.21 -5.12 14.55
N TYR A 27 0.46 -6.29 13.98
CA TYR A 27 0.53 -7.58 14.64
C TYR A 27 1.87 -8.22 14.31
N TYR A 28 2.49 -8.85 15.29
CA TYR A 28 3.87 -9.31 15.18
C TYR A 28 3.97 -10.81 15.39
N GLY A 29 4.79 -11.45 14.56
CA GLY A 29 5.23 -12.83 14.75
C GLY A 29 6.32 -12.95 15.82
N VAL A 30 6.98 -14.10 15.85
CA VAL A 30 8.07 -14.39 16.79
C VAL A 30 9.12 -13.28 16.78
N ASN A 31 9.46 -12.77 17.97
CA ASN A 31 10.46 -11.71 18.18
C ASN A 31 10.25 -10.45 17.30
N GLN A 32 9.03 -10.20 16.82
CA GLN A 32 8.72 -9.09 15.91
C GLN A 32 9.48 -9.15 14.58
N TYR A 33 9.92 -10.35 14.17
CA TYR A 33 10.62 -10.55 12.91
C TYR A 33 9.73 -10.38 11.69
N ILE A 34 8.45 -10.70 11.83
CA ILE A 34 7.43 -10.47 10.81
C ILE A 34 6.37 -9.54 11.39
N GLU A 35 5.96 -8.56 10.60
CA GLU A 35 4.86 -7.66 10.92
C GLU A 35 3.73 -7.83 9.90
N TYR A 36 2.50 -7.79 10.40
CA TYR A 36 1.28 -7.67 9.64
C TYR A 36 0.50 -6.45 10.09
N ILE A 37 0.35 -5.47 9.21
CA ILE A 37 -0.56 -4.34 9.40
C ILE A 37 -1.89 -4.73 8.76
N ALA A 38 -2.91 -4.91 9.59
CA ALA A 38 -4.20 -5.36 9.12
C ALA A 38 -4.89 -4.29 8.25
N GLY A 39 -5.55 -4.74 7.18
CA GLY A 39 -6.31 -3.90 6.26
C GLY A 39 -7.79 -4.27 6.18
N ASP A 40 -8.52 -3.51 5.37
CA ASP A 40 -9.93 -3.73 5.01
C ASP A 40 -10.22 -3.48 3.51
N MET A 41 -9.23 -3.15 2.68
CA MET A 41 -9.36 -3.03 1.21
C MET A 41 -8.85 -4.30 0.50
N PRO A 42 -9.24 -4.56 -0.77
CA PRO A 42 -8.86 -5.76 -1.51
C PRO A 42 -7.43 -5.69 -2.10
N ILE A 43 -6.50 -5.11 -1.34
CA ILE A 43 -5.09 -4.93 -1.69
C ILE A 43 -4.24 -5.57 -0.58
N ILE A 44 -3.36 -6.48 -0.98
CA ILE A 44 -2.36 -7.10 -0.10
C ILE A 44 -0.98 -6.71 -0.63
N ILE A 45 -0.17 -6.10 0.22
CA ILE A 45 1.20 -5.67 -0.11
C ILE A 45 2.16 -6.46 0.75
N VAL A 46 3.18 -7.03 0.12
CA VAL A 46 4.18 -7.85 0.82
C VAL A 46 5.58 -7.38 0.47
N ALA A 47 6.41 -7.18 1.49
CA ALA A 47 7.83 -6.83 1.34
C ALA A 47 8.69 -7.93 1.97
N PRO A 48 8.97 -9.03 1.22
CA PRO A 48 9.68 -10.20 1.76
C PRO A 48 11.16 -9.92 2.08
N HIS A 49 11.75 -8.90 1.46
CA HIS A 49 13.19 -8.59 1.53
C HIS A 49 13.49 -7.21 2.10
N ALA A 50 12.53 -6.61 2.80
CA ALA A 50 12.63 -5.27 3.39
C ALA A 50 13.61 -5.16 4.56
N GLY A 51 13.76 -6.24 5.32
CA GLY A 51 14.41 -6.22 6.62
C GLY A 51 15.91 -5.97 6.63
N SER A 52 16.40 -5.39 7.72
CA SER A 52 17.82 -5.19 8.00
C SER A 52 18.29 -5.89 9.29
N LEU A 53 17.36 -6.46 10.07
CA LEU A 53 17.68 -7.10 11.34
C LEU A 53 18.54 -8.35 11.11
N GLN A 54 19.64 -8.44 11.86
CA GLN A 54 20.53 -9.60 11.84
C GLN A 54 20.80 -10.09 13.27
N PRO A 55 19.81 -10.68 13.95
CA PRO A 55 19.99 -11.22 15.28
C PRO A 55 21.10 -12.28 15.28
N THR A 56 22.02 -12.21 16.24
CA THR A 56 23.15 -13.15 16.35
C THR A 56 22.71 -14.58 16.63
N ILE A 57 21.51 -14.77 17.20
CA ILE A 57 20.91 -16.08 17.47
C ILE A 57 20.46 -16.82 16.20
N LEU A 58 20.28 -16.11 15.08
CA LEU A 58 19.92 -16.71 13.80
C LEU A 58 21.17 -16.92 12.95
N PRO A 59 21.43 -18.14 12.42
CA PRO A 59 22.52 -18.35 11.48
C PRO A 59 22.26 -17.64 10.15
N ASP A 60 23.33 -17.35 9.41
CA ASP A 60 23.21 -16.94 8.01
C ASP A 60 22.91 -18.18 7.15
N ILE A 61 21.93 -18.07 6.26
CA ILE A 61 21.53 -19.13 5.31
C ILE A 61 22.01 -18.86 3.88
N ASN A 62 22.42 -17.62 3.60
CA ASN A 62 22.98 -17.17 2.32
C ASN A 62 23.72 -15.82 2.52
N THR A 63 24.17 -15.18 1.44
CA THR A 63 24.86 -13.86 1.49
C THR A 63 24.00 -12.70 0.95
N ARG A 64 22.69 -12.89 0.77
CA ARG A 64 21.77 -11.94 0.15
C ARG A 64 21.55 -10.72 1.05
N GLY A 65 21.59 -9.54 0.43
CA GLY A 65 21.23 -8.27 1.06
C GLY A 65 19.72 -8.01 1.08
N ALA A 66 19.34 -6.88 1.69
CA ALA A 66 17.98 -6.36 1.64
C ALA A 66 17.68 -5.72 0.27
N ASP A 67 16.40 -5.66 -0.07
CA ASP A 67 15.92 -4.90 -1.22
C ASP A 67 15.73 -3.45 -0.76
N ASN A 68 16.78 -2.63 -0.96
CA ASN A 68 16.86 -1.28 -0.41
C ASN A 68 15.63 -0.43 -0.78
N GLY A 69 14.99 0.17 0.23
CA GLY A 69 13.84 1.06 0.05
C GLY A 69 12.47 0.37 0.05
N THR A 70 12.41 -0.96 0.01
CA THR A 70 11.12 -1.69 0.00
C THR A 70 10.38 -1.61 1.34
N MET A 71 11.09 -1.51 2.47
CA MET A 71 10.48 -1.28 3.78
C MET A 71 9.76 0.07 3.81
N GLU A 72 10.47 1.14 3.45
CA GLU A 72 9.91 2.49 3.40
C GLU A 72 8.78 2.58 2.40
N LEU A 73 8.91 1.95 1.23
CA LEU A 73 7.84 1.91 0.23
C LEU A 73 6.57 1.25 0.78
N ALA A 74 6.68 0.08 1.44
CA ALA A 74 5.54 -0.61 2.02
C ALA A 74 4.82 0.23 3.09
N LEU A 75 5.59 0.92 3.95
CA LEU A 75 5.03 1.82 4.96
C LEU A 75 4.38 3.06 4.31
N PHE A 76 5.02 3.65 3.29
CA PHE A 76 4.40 4.73 2.53
C PHE A 76 3.12 4.30 1.83
N MET A 77 3.03 3.06 1.33
CA MET A 77 1.80 2.53 0.74
C MET A 77 0.69 2.42 1.77
N ALA A 78 1.00 1.95 2.99
CA ALA A 78 0.04 1.87 4.09
C ALA A 78 -0.66 3.21 4.35
N ASP A 79 0.12 4.30 4.38
CA ASP A 79 -0.39 5.65 4.62
C ASP A 79 -1.02 6.29 3.38
N SER A 80 -0.38 6.16 2.22
CA SER A 80 -0.81 6.83 0.98
C SER A 80 -2.13 6.27 0.47
N LEU A 81 -2.27 4.93 0.47
CA LEU A 81 -3.52 4.29 0.07
C LEU A 81 -4.63 4.63 1.05
N HIS A 82 -4.32 4.70 2.34
CA HIS A 82 -5.29 5.13 3.35
C HIS A 82 -5.80 6.56 3.14
N LEU A 83 -4.88 7.49 2.94
CA LEU A 83 -5.23 8.89 2.70
C LEU A 83 -6.04 9.07 1.40
N LYS A 84 -5.59 8.44 0.31
CA LYS A 84 -6.20 8.60 -1.03
C LYS A 84 -7.57 7.94 -1.17
N THR A 85 -7.85 6.93 -0.35
CA THR A 85 -9.16 6.24 -0.33
C THR A 85 -10.13 6.80 0.70
N GLY A 86 -9.77 7.86 1.42
CA GLY A 86 -10.63 8.44 2.46
C GLY A 86 -10.73 7.61 3.75
N GLY A 87 -9.95 6.53 3.89
CA GLY A 87 -9.83 5.81 5.15
C GLY A 87 -9.68 4.28 5.07
N CYS A 88 -9.93 3.64 3.92
CA CYS A 88 -9.65 2.21 3.75
C CYS A 88 -8.16 1.91 3.96
N ARG A 89 -7.76 0.69 4.33
CA ARG A 89 -6.36 0.31 4.54
C ARG A 89 -5.97 -0.96 3.78
N PRO A 90 -4.83 -0.97 3.07
CA PRO A 90 -4.27 -2.21 2.52
C PRO A 90 -3.83 -3.14 3.63
N HIS A 91 -3.81 -4.44 3.35
CA HIS A 91 -3.09 -5.41 4.17
C HIS A 91 -1.59 -5.31 3.86
N ILE A 92 -0.74 -5.12 4.86
CA ILE A 92 0.72 -5.05 4.65
C ILE A 92 1.42 -6.15 5.44
N ILE A 93 2.31 -6.93 4.80
CA ILE A 93 3.16 -7.93 5.45
C ILE A 93 4.63 -7.60 5.20
N ILE A 94 5.41 -7.44 6.27
CA ILE A 94 6.82 -7.04 6.21
C ILE A 94 7.68 -8.09 6.91
N ASN A 95 8.74 -8.54 6.25
CA ASN A 95 9.83 -9.27 6.89
C ASN A 95 10.89 -8.27 7.37
N HIS A 96 11.11 -8.18 8.68
CA HIS A 96 12.10 -7.30 9.31
C HIS A 96 13.52 -7.92 9.38
N LEU A 97 13.64 -9.24 9.18
CA LEU A 97 14.93 -9.91 9.07
C LEU A 97 15.59 -9.63 7.72
N ARG A 98 16.92 -9.43 7.74
CA ARG A 98 17.69 -9.35 6.51
C ARG A 98 17.63 -10.68 5.74
N PRO A 99 17.59 -10.68 4.40
CA PRO A 99 17.43 -11.91 3.60
C PRO A 99 18.51 -12.98 3.78
N ASN A 100 19.67 -12.66 4.35
CA ASN A 100 20.66 -13.65 4.79
C ASN A 100 20.25 -14.42 6.04
N LYS A 101 19.30 -13.94 6.85
CA LYS A 101 18.74 -14.62 8.02
C LYS A 101 17.45 -15.37 7.70
N LEU A 102 16.58 -14.77 6.89
CA LEU A 102 15.31 -15.33 6.45
C LEU A 102 14.99 -14.78 5.06
N ASN A 103 14.87 -15.67 4.09
CA ASN A 103 14.49 -15.38 2.72
C ASN A 103 13.11 -15.98 2.42
N PRO A 104 12.00 -15.31 2.77
CA PRO A 104 10.67 -15.93 2.82
C PRO A 104 9.96 -15.95 1.44
N VAL A 105 10.72 -16.16 0.37
CA VAL A 105 10.22 -16.25 -1.02
C VAL A 105 10.28 -17.66 -1.59
N HIS A 106 10.81 -18.63 -0.84
CA HIS A 106 10.69 -20.05 -1.19
C HIS A 106 9.59 -20.70 -0.33
N SER A 107 8.84 -21.62 -0.95
CA SER A 107 7.69 -22.27 -0.33
C SER A 107 8.05 -22.96 1.00
N ALA A 108 7.03 -23.24 1.82
CA ALA A 108 7.19 -24.01 3.05
C ALA A 108 7.78 -25.42 2.83
N THR A 109 7.70 -25.96 1.60
CA THR A 109 8.32 -27.25 1.25
C THR A 109 9.82 -27.16 0.97
N ASP A 110 10.37 -25.94 0.85
CA ASP A 110 11.81 -25.66 0.86
C ASP A 110 12.17 -24.67 1.99
N SER A 111 11.71 -24.99 3.18
CA SER A 111 11.99 -24.22 4.40
C SER A 111 13.49 -24.14 4.72
N THR A 112 14.30 -25.05 4.19
CA THR A 112 15.76 -25.04 4.37
C THR A 112 16.40 -23.88 3.60
N THR A 113 16.02 -23.65 2.33
CA THR A 113 16.52 -22.50 1.57
C THR A 113 16.00 -21.17 2.12
N SER A 114 14.79 -21.15 2.67
CA SER A 114 14.19 -19.93 3.24
C SER A 114 14.70 -19.57 4.63
N ALA A 115 14.90 -20.54 5.52
CA ALA A 115 15.11 -20.31 6.96
C ALA A 115 16.17 -21.23 7.61
N GLY A 116 16.78 -22.14 6.85
CA GLY A 116 17.70 -23.14 7.38
C GLY A 116 17.00 -24.12 8.33
N THR A 117 17.70 -24.53 9.39
CA THR A 117 17.19 -25.50 10.38
C THR A 117 16.88 -24.87 11.74
N ASN A 118 17.11 -23.57 11.91
CA ASN A 118 16.87 -22.88 13.18
C ASN A 118 15.36 -22.75 13.43
N THR A 119 14.89 -23.20 14.59
CA THR A 119 13.45 -23.25 14.92
C THR A 119 12.80 -21.86 14.99
N ILE A 120 13.54 -20.83 15.40
CA ILE A 120 13.04 -19.45 15.44
C ILE A 120 12.89 -18.90 14.02
N ALA A 121 13.86 -19.16 13.13
CA ALA A 121 13.77 -18.76 11.73
C ALA A 121 12.61 -19.49 11.00
N LEU A 122 12.43 -20.78 11.28
CA LEU A 122 11.29 -21.56 10.75
C LEU A 122 9.94 -21.03 11.27
N GLN A 123 9.87 -20.62 12.55
CA GLN A 123 8.67 -19.98 13.08
C GLN A 123 8.40 -18.64 12.40
N ALA A 124 9.43 -17.81 12.18
CA ALA A 124 9.27 -16.55 11.46
C ALA A 124 8.83 -16.77 10.00
N LEU A 125 9.34 -17.79 9.32
CA LEU A 125 8.86 -18.19 7.98
C LEU A 125 7.37 -18.58 8.01
N ASN A 126 6.95 -19.33 9.02
CA ASN A 126 5.55 -19.72 9.19
C ASN A 126 4.67 -18.49 9.47
N ASP A 127 5.10 -17.59 10.36
CA ASP A 127 4.38 -16.36 10.68
C ASP A 127 4.19 -15.49 9.43
N PHE A 128 5.23 -15.36 8.59
CA PHE A 128 5.15 -14.66 7.30
C PHE A 128 4.07 -15.22 6.39
N HIS A 129 4.10 -16.52 6.12
CA HIS A 129 3.11 -17.15 5.25
C HIS A 129 1.70 -17.18 5.85
N ASN A 130 1.59 -17.31 7.18
CA ASN A 130 0.31 -17.29 7.88
C ASN A 130 -0.34 -15.91 7.81
N PHE A 131 0.41 -14.81 7.99
CA PHE A 131 -0.14 -13.47 7.85
C PHE A 131 -0.57 -13.16 6.42
N ILE A 132 0.17 -13.62 5.40
CA ILE A 132 -0.30 -13.50 4.01
C ILE A 132 -1.60 -14.28 3.81
N GLN A 133 -1.69 -15.51 4.35
CA GLN A 133 -2.90 -16.32 4.23
C GLN A 133 -4.09 -15.66 4.92
N ILE A 134 -3.90 -15.08 6.11
CA ILE A 134 -4.94 -14.34 6.83
C ILE A 134 -5.45 -13.15 6.01
N ALA A 135 -4.55 -12.36 5.42
CA ALA A 135 -4.92 -11.25 4.55
C ALA A 135 -5.66 -11.74 3.29
N HIS A 136 -5.16 -12.80 2.66
CA HIS A 136 -5.78 -13.43 1.50
C HIS A 136 -7.20 -13.90 1.79
N ASP A 137 -7.39 -14.67 2.87
CA ASP A 137 -8.70 -15.18 3.27
C ASP A 137 -9.67 -14.05 3.61
N LYS A 138 -9.18 -12.99 4.28
CA LYS A 138 -9.98 -11.81 4.60
C LYS A 138 -10.42 -11.05 3.35
N VAL A 139 -9.52 -10.81 2.39
CA VAL A 139 -9.89 -10.18 1.12
C VAL A 139 -10.86 -11.04 0.32
N SER A 140 -10.62 -12.35 0.21
CA SER A 140 -11.54 -13.26 -0.47
C SER A 140 -12.92 -13.29 0.20
N LEU A 141 -13.00 -13.23 1.53
CA LEU A 141 -14.27 -13.23 2.27
C LEU A 141 -15.03 -11.90 2.10
N ASP A 142 -14.35 -10.77 2.31
CA ASP A 142 -15.00 -9.47 2.39
C ASP A 142 -15.30 -8.88 1.00
N TRP A 143 -14.45 -9.17 0.00
CA TRP A 143 -14.51 -8.57 -1.33
C TRP A 143 -14.75 -9.57 -2.45
N GLY A 144 -14.62 -10.88 -2.20
CA GLY A 144 -14.75 -11.93 -3.21
C GLY A 144 -13.57 -12.03 -4.18
N LYS A 145 -12.76 -10.98 -4.32
CA LYS A 145 -11.60 -10.86 -5.21
C LYS A 145 -10.66 -9.75 -4.73
N GLY A 146 -9.43 -9.75 -5.21
CA GLY A 146 -8.46 -8.69 -4.89
C GLY A 146 -7.12 -8.90 -5.56
N HIS A 147 -6.12 -8.12 -5.15
CA HIS A 147 -4.79 -8.17 -5.73
C HIS A 147 -3.67 -8.18 -4.69
N TYR A 148 -2.69 -9.04 -4.93
CA TYR A 148 -1.47 -9.21 -4.16
C TYR A 148 -0.29 -8.55 -4.89
N PHE A 149 0.36 -7.57 -4.26
CA PHE A 149 1.53 -6.89 -4.78
C PHE A 149 2.76 -7.28 -3.94
N GLU A 150 3.71 -7.99 -4.54
CA GLU A 150 4.99 -8.30 -3.91
C GLU A 150 6.04 -7.26 -4.32
N LEU A 151 6.54 -6.52 -3.34
CA LEU A 151 7.49 -5.44 -3.54
C LEU A 151 8.93 -5.96 -3.45
N HIS A 152 9.67 -5.72 -4.52
CA HIS A 152 11.09 -6.02 -4.63
C HIS A 152 11.89 -4.82 -5.14
N GLY A 153 13.21 -4.92 -5.00
CA GLY A 153 14.15 -3.91 -5.46
C GLY A 153 15.19 -4.48 -6.41
N ASN A 154 15.38 -3.85 -7.56
CA ASN A 154 16.41 -4.22 -8.52
C ASN A 154 17.48 -3.11 -8.70
N GLY A 155 18.67 -3.54 -9.12
CA GLY A 155 19.82 -2.69 -9.42
C GLY A 155 20.30 -2.79 -10.86
N THR A 156 19.40 -3.09 -11.81
CA THR A 156 19.80 -3.30 -13.19
C THR A 156 20.13 -1.97 -13.89
N ALA A 157 20.95 -2.04 -14.94
CA ALA A 157 21.45 -0.85 -15.63
C ALA A 157 20.38 -0.11 -16.44
N GLU A 158 19.25 -0.76 -16.70
CA GLU A 158 18.15 -0.27 -17.52
C GLU A 158 17.21 0.66 -16.76
N GLU A 159 17.33 0.68 -15.43
CA GLU A 159 16.60 1.57 -14.53
C GLU A 159 15.08 1.41 -14.64
N TRP A 160 14.60 0.16 -14.63
CA TRP A 160 13.18 -0.17 -14.80
C TRP A 160 12.47 -0.54 -13.51
N ASN A 161 11.19 -0.19 -13.44
CA ASN A 161 10.23 -1.07 -12.78
C ASN A 161 9.98 -2.29 -13.68
N MET A 162 10.07 -3.50 -13.11
CA MET A 162 9.68 -4.73 -13.80
C MET A 162 8.37 -5.25 -13.22
N ILE A 163 7.35 -5.32 -14.06
CA ILE A 163 5.98 -5.75 -13.74
C ILE A 163 5.85 -7.22 -14.12
N GLY A 164 6.07 -8.11 -13.17
CA GLY A 164 5.98 -9.55 -13.38
C GLY A 164 4.57 -10.07 -13.14
N LEU A 165 3.91 -10.57 -14.20
CA LEU A 165 2.58 -11.20 -14.15
C LEU A 165 2.59 -12.70 -14.54
N GLY A 166 3.75 -13.34 -14.41
CA GLY A 166 3.91 -14.76 -14.72
C GLY A 166 4.25 -15.09 -16.18
N ILE A 167 4.49 -14.08 -17.02
CA ILE A 167 4.85 -14.27 -18.43
C ILE A 167 6.33 -13.95 -18.65
N SER A 168 7.11 -14.95 -19.08
CA SER A 168 8.55 -14.76 -19.31
C SER A 168 8.84 -13.88 -20.53
N LYS A 169 10.02 -13.27 -20.56
CA LYS A 169 10.49 -12.46 -21.70
C LYS A 169 10.43 -13.20 -23.04
N THR A 170 10.68 -14.51 -23.04
CA THR A 170 10.56 -15.36 -24.24
C THR A 170 9.17 -15.28 -24.87
N TYR A 171 8.11 -15.25 -24.07
CA TYR A 171 6.75 -15.09 -24.57
C TYR A 171 6.41 -13.62 -24.85
N LEU A 172 6.89 -12.68 -24.02
CA LEU A 172 6.65 -11.25 -24.22
C LEU A 172 7.19 -10.73 -25.56
N ASN A 173 8.25 -11.35 -26.08
CA ASN A 173 8.82 -11.06 -27.40
C ASN A 173 8.09 -11.76 -28.57
N MET A 174 6.98 -12.46 -28.33
CA MET A 174 6.16 -13.11 -29.36
C MET A 174 4.96 -12.24 -29.76
N ALA A 175 4.24 -12.65 -30.82
CA ALA A 175 3.01 -11.99 -31.24
C ALA A 175 1.92 -12.06 -30.16
N ASP A 176 1.05 -11.04 -30.12
CA ASP A 176 -0.06 -10.91 -29.17
C ASP A 176 -0.97 -12.14 -29.13
N SER A 177 -1.25 -12.75 -30.29
CA SER A 177 -2.03 -13.99 -30.37
C SER A 177 -1.39 -15.18 -29.66
N ILE A 178 -0.05 -15.21 -29.52
CA ILE A 178 0.67 -16.22 -28.75
C ILE A 178 0.65 -15.87 -27.26
N ILE A 179 0.85 -14.59 -26.92
CA ILE A 179 0.79 -14.10 -25.54
C ILE A 179 -0.58 -14.39 -24.93
N ASP A 180 -1.67 -14.15 -25.66
CA ASP A 180 -3.04 -14.40 -25.18
C ASP A 180 -3.29 -15.86 -24.77
N THR A 181 -2.64 -16.82 -25.42
CA THR A 181 -2.73 -18.24 -25.03
C THR A 181 -2.14 -18.52 -23.64
N ARG A 182 -1.38 -17.57 -23.09
CA ARG A 182 -0.66 -17.70 -21.82
C ARG A 182 -1.46 -17.25 -20.60
N VAL A 183 -2.70 -16.74 -20.76
CA VAL A 183 -3.53 -16.25 -19.64
C VAL A 183 -3.63 -17.26 -18.48
N ASN A 184 -3.78 -18.55 -18.78
CA ASN A 184 -3.88 -19.63 -17.78
C ASN A 184 -2.57 -19.93 -17.01
N TYR A 185 -1.45 -19.36 -17.46
CA TYR A 185 -0.14 -19.48 -16.81
C TYR A 185 0.26 -18.20 -16.07
N SER A 186 -0.54 -17.14 -16.17
CA SER A 186 -0.30 -15.85 -15.53
C SER A 186 -0.76 -15.84 -14.08
N THR A 187 -0.23 -14.90 -13.29
CA THR A 187 -0.68 -14.61 -11.92
C THR A 187 -1.95 -13.75 -11.87
N VAL A 188 -2.45 -13.30 -13.03
CA VAL A 188 -3.67 -12.51 -13.22
C VAL A 188 -4.77 -13.29 -13.95
N LYS A 189 -4.70 -14.63 -13.86
CA LYS A 189 -5.59 -15.55 -14.55
C LYS A 189 -7.05 -15.29 -14.19
N ASN A 190 -7.38 -15.14 -12.91
CA ASN A 190 -8.76 -14.92 -12.46
C ASN A 190 -9.30 -13.59 -13.00
N LEU A 191 -8.53 -12.50 -12.88
CA LEU A 191 -8.89 -11.20 -13.45
C LEU A 191 -9.24 -11.28 -14.95
N CYS A 192 -8.45 -12.02 -15.73
CA CYS A 192 -8.59 -12.06 -17.19
C CYS A 192 -9.53 -13.17 -17.70
N THR A 193 -10.03 -14.04 -16.82
CA THR A 193 -10.96 -15.12 -17.19
C THR A 193 -12.33 -14.88 -16.56
N VAL A 194 -12.44 -15.01 -15.24
CA VAL A 194 -13.69 -14.78 -14.50
C VAL A 194 -14.01 -13.29 -14.43
N GLY A 195 -12.99 -12.44 -14.24
CA GLY A 195 -13.16 -10.99 -14.18
C GLY A 195 -13.42 -10.33 -15.54
N GLY A 196 -13.09 -11.00 -16.64
CA GLY A 196 -13.33 -10.52 -18.00
C GLY A 196 -12.40 -9.41 -18.49
N ALA A 197 -11.34 -9.07 -17.76
CA ALA A 197 -10.36 -8.08 -18.21
C ALA A 197 -9.59 -8.60 -19.44
N ASN A 198 -9.23 -7.69 -20.34
CA ASN A 198 -8.39 -8.04 -21.48
C ASN A 198 -6.95 -8.32 -21.02
N PHE A 199 -6.41 -9.50 -21.36
CA PHE A 199 -5.12 -9.94 -20.85
C PHE A 199 -3.95 -9.06 -21.32
N LEU A 200 -3.93 -8.67 -22.60
CA LEU A 200 -2.88 -7.78 -23.14
C LEU A 200 -2.96 -6.38 -22.53
N GLU A 201 -4.18 -5.89 -22.26
CA GLU A 201 -4.39 -4.61 -21.59
C GLU A 201 -3.82 -4.62 -20.18
N VAL A 202 -4.10 -5.66 -19.40
CA VAL A 202 -3.55 -5.83 -18.04
C VAL A 202 -2.03 -6.01 -18.08
N LEU A 203 -1.50 -6.71 -19.09
CA LEU A 203 -0.08 -7.05 -19.19
C LEU A 203 0.78 -5.86 -19.63
N LYS A 204 0.36 -5.13 -20.66
CA LYS A 204 1.21 -4.10 -21.31
C LYS A 204 0.43 -2.94 -21.92
N GLY A 205 -0.87 -2.84 -21.69
CA GLY A 205 -1.71 -1.75 -22.19
C GLY A 205 -1.55 -0.45 -21.40
N PRO A 206 -2.19 0.65 -21.84
CA PRO A 206 -2.14 1.94 -21.15
C PRO A 206 -2.66 1.89 -19.70
N THR A 207 -3.63 1.02 -19.39
CA THR A 207 -4.19 0.81 -18.05
C THR A 207 -3.56 -0.37 -17.31
N SER A 208 -2.47 -0.94 -17.84
CA SER A 208 -1.60 -1.84 -17.06
C SER A 208 -0.86 -1.06 -15.98
N LEU A 209 -0.46 -1.74 -14.90
CA LEU A 209 0.36 -1.15 -13.84
C LEU A 209 1.63 -0.50 -14.40
N GLY A 210 2.30 -1.16 -15.34
CA GLY A 210 3.51 -0.64 -15.99
C GLY A 210 3.24 0.52 -16.94
N GLY A 211 2.13 0.49 -17.69
CA GLY A 211 1.71 1.60 -18.55
C GLY A 211 1.44 2.88 -17.79
N MET A 212 0.76 2.79 -16.64
CA MET A 212 0.46 3.94 -15.80
C MET A 212 1.70 4.44 -15.02
N LEU A 213 2.60 3.55 -14.57
CA LEU A 213 3.88 4.00 -14.00
C LEU A 213 4.74 4.73 -15.04
N ASP A 214 4.82 4.20 -16.26
CA ASP A 214 5.59 4.82 -17.35
C ASP A 214 5.03 6.20 -17.72
N SER A 215 3.70 6.37 -17.71
CA SER A 215 3.06 7.68 -17.98
C SER A 215 3.33 8.72 -16.88
N HIS A 216 3.55 8.29 -15.62
CA HIS A 216 4.01 9.14 -14.52
C HIS A 216 5.53 9.45 -14.58
N GLY A 217 6.25 8.95 -15.59
CA GLY A 217 7.68 9.15 -15.79
C GLY A 217 8.56 8.12 -15.09
N TRP A 218 7.97 7.06 -14.54
CA TRP A 218 8.70 5.95 -13.94
C TRP A 218 8.87 4.84 -14.96
N LYS A 219 10.03 4.83 -15.63
CA LYS A 219 10.35 3.88 -16.70
C LYS A 219 10.00 2.45 -16.31
N SER A 220 9.10 1.80 -17.05
CA SER A 220 8.52 0.51 -16.65
C SER A 220 8.41 -0.47 -17.81
N THR A 221 8.64 -1.76 -17.52
CA THR A 221 8.35 -2.89 -18.40
C THR A 221 7.55 -3.93 -17.61
N THR A 222 6.47 -4.52 -18.09
CA THR A 222 5.86 -4.34 -19.40
C THR A 222 4.93 -3.12 -19.43
N SER A 223 4.99 -2.34 -20.51
CA SER A 223 4.20 -1.12 -20.74
C SER A 223 4.01 -0.90 -22.25
N PRO A 224 3.17 0.05 -22.70
CA PRO A 224 3.06 0.34 -24.13
C PRO A 224 4.40 0.79 -24.76
N SER A 225 5.19 1.58 -24.01
CA SER A 225 6.51 2.06 -24.44
C SER A 225 7.57 0.96 -24.44
N TYR A 226 7.48 0.03 -23.49
CA TYR A 226 8.40 -1.09 -23.29
C TYR A 226 7.62 -2.40 -23.09
N PRO A 227 7.02 -2.96 -24.16
CA PRO A 227 6.10 -4.09 -24.05
C PRO A 227 6.77 -5.41 -23.67
N ALA A 228 8.08 -5.49 -23.85
CA ALA A 228 8.92 -6.60 -23.43
C ALA A 228 10.32 -6.08 -23.08
N PRO A 229 10.98 -6.65 -22.06
CA PRO A 229 12.38 -6.37 -21.80
C PRO A 229 13.26 -7.02 -22.88
N PRO A 230 14.40 -6.41 -23.25
CA PRO A 230 15.36 -7.01 -24.17
C PRO A 230 15.89 -8.35 -23.68
N ASP A 231 16.20 -9.25 -24.61
CA ASP A 231 16.66 -10.61 -24.29
C ASP A 231 17.96 -10.64 -23.47
N SER A 232 18.80 -9.61 -23.58
CA SER A 232 20.05 -9.48 -22.81
C SER A 232 19.84 -9.14 -21.34
N ILE A 233 18.62 -8.75 -20.94
CA ILE A 233 18.35 -8.20 -19.61
C ILE A 233 17.57 -9.21 -18.77
N THR A 234 17.84 -9.19 -17.45
CA THR A 234 17.08 -9.97 -16.48
C THR A 234 15.68 -9.40 -16.33
N PHE A 235 14.68 -10.27 -16.30
CA PHE A 235 13.30 -9.89 -16.04
C PHE A 235 12.69 -10.86 -15.04
N PHE A 236 12.32 -10.33 -13.87
CA PHE A 236 11.66 -11.09 -12.83
C PHE A 236 10.16 -11.08 -13.09
N TYR A 237 9.72 -12.08 -13.86
CA TYR A 237 8.33 -12.17 -14.28
C TYR A 237 7.40 -12.73 -13.20
N ALA A 238 7.92 -13.39 -12.16
CA ALA A 238 7.20 -13.87 -10.98
C ALA A 238 8.16 -14.49 -9.95
N GLY A 239 7.73 -14.53 -8.68
CA GLY A 239 8.35 -15.27 -7.57
C GLY A 239 7.46 -16.39 -7.03
N GLN A 240 7.98 -17.29 -6.18
CA GLN A 240 7.15 -18.41 -5.66
C GLN A 240 5.96 -17.93 -4.84
N ASN A 241 6.06 -16.81 -4.14
CA ASN A 241 4.96 -16.21 -3.42
C ASN A 241 3.86 -15.74 -4.38
N THR A 242 4.19 -15.02 -5.45
CA THR A 242 3.19 -14.66 -6.48
C THR A 242 2.56 -15.88 -7.16
N TRP A 243 3.28 -17.01 -7.30
CA TRP A 243 2.70 -18.26 -7.78
C TRP A 243 1.75 -18.93 -6.79
N ARG A 244 2.04 -18.78 -5.50
CA ARG A 244 1.27 -19.40 -4.41
C ARG A 244 0.01 -18.59 -4.08
N TYR A 245 0.13 -17.27 -4.00
CA TYR A 245 -0.92 -16.35 -3.56
C TYR A 245 -1.60 -15.60 -4.71
N GLY A 246 -1.12 -15.76 -5.94
CA GLY A 246 -1.80 -15.32 -7.15
C GLY A 246 -2.68 -16.41 -7.76
N SER A 247 -3.51 -16.00 -8.72
CA SER A 247 -4.63 -16.82 -9.23
C SER A 247 -4.23 -17.90 -10.24
N LYS A 248 -2.93 -18.04 -10.55
CA LYS A 248 -2.42 -18.99 -11.56
C LYS A 248 -3.01 -20.39 -11.36
N ASN A 249 -2.96 -20.89 -10.13
CA ASN A 249 -3.38 -22.25 -9.81
C ASN A 249 -4.86 -22.31 -9.40
N SER A 250 -5.35 -21.32 -8.63
CA SER A 250 -6.74 -21.25 -8.14
C SER A 250 -7.00 -19.91 -7.44
N GLY A 251 -8.25 -19.65 -7.07
CA GLY A 251 -8.62 -18.53 -6.20
C GLY A 251 -8.91 -17.24 -6.95
N THR A 252 -9.30 -16.21 -6.20
CA THR A 252 -9.78 -14.93 -6.72
C THR A 252 -8.85 -13.76 -6.43
N ILE A 253 -7.68 -14.04 -5.85
CA ILE A 253 -6.62 -13.06 -5.64
C ILE A 253 -5.61 -13.23 -6.75
N ASP A 254 -5.47 -12.18 -7.55
CA ASP A 254 -4.47 -12.07 -8.60
C ASP A 254 -3.17 -11.47 -8.02
N ALA A 255 -2.02 -11.63 -8.69
CA ALA A 255 -0.74 -11.16 -8.14
C ALA A 255 0.18 -10.44 -9.14
N THR A 256 0.95 -9.49 -8.63
CA THR A 256 2.05 -8.81 -9.33
C THR A 256 3.35 -8.98 -8.54
N HIS A 257 4.41 -9.38 -9.25
CA HIS A 257 5.80 -9.30 -8.79
C HIS A 257 6.38 -7.95 -9.24
N LEU A 258 6.52 -6.98 -8.34
CA LEU A 258 6.97 -5.62 -8.67
C LEU A 258 8.44 -5.42 -8.27
N GLU A 259 9.33 -5.52 -9.25
CA GLU A 259 10.74 -5.13 -9.06
C GLU A 259 10.89 -3.64 -9.33
N SER A 260 11.02 -2.83 -8.30
CA SER A 260 11.22 -1.38 -8.46
C SER A 260 12.71 -1.07 -8.58
N TYR A 261 13.10 -0.17 -9.50
CA TYR A 261 14.50 0.24 -9.56
C TYR A 261 14.88 1.00 -8.28
N TRP A 262 15.95 0.59 -7.61
CA TRP A 262 16.28 1.06 -6.26
C TRP A 262 16.38 2.60 -6.15
N LYS A 263 16.85 3.30 -7.20
CA LYS A 263 16.94 4.77 -7.17
C LYS A 263 15.57 5.46 -7.07
N PHE A 264 14.49 4.81 -7.50
CA PHE A 264 13.14 5.35 -7.37
C PHE A 264 12.68 5.33 -5.91
N MET A 265 13.03 4.27 -5.17
CA MET A 265 12.64 4.08 -3.77
C MET A 265 13.59 4.76 -2.78
N VAL A 266 14.90 4.86 -3.10
CA VAL A 266 15.92 5.25 -2.12
C VAL A 266 16.33 6.72 -2.23
N LEU A 267 16.43 7.27 -3.44
CA LEU A 267 16.87 8.67 -3.58
C LEU A 267 15.83 9.61 -2.99
N SER A 268 16.27 10.53 -2.13
CA SER A 268 15.38 11.49 -1.47
C SER A 268 14.55 12.33 -2.43
N ALA A 269 15.10 12.64 -3.61
CA ALA A 269 14.40 13.36 -4.67
C ALA A 269 13.24 12.57 -5.28
N ASN A 270 13.28 11.23 -5.22
CA ASN A 270 12.31 10.35 -5.88
C ASN A 270 11.34 9.72 -4.89
N ARG A 271 11.85 9.23 -3.75
CA ARG A 271 11.16 8.33 -2.82
C ARG A 271 9.71 8.72 -2.56
N SER A 272 9.47 9.96 -2.12
CA SER A 272 8.11 10.42 -1.79
C SER A 272 7.21 10.51 -3.02
N LYS A 273 7.74 10.96 -4.16
CA LYS A 273 6.96 11.09 -5.39
C LYS A 273 6.66 9.72 -5.99
N TYR A 274 7.65 8.82 -6.04
CA TYR A 274 7.49 7.46 -6.52
C TYR A 274 6.44 6.70 -5.70
N SER A 275 6.52 6.76 -4.36
CA SER A 275 5.52 6.13 -3.51
C SER A 275 4.13 6.73 -3.73
N HIS A 276 4.01 8.05 -3.85
CA HIS A 276 2.73 8.71 -4.12
C HIS A 276 2.12 8.25 -5.45
N ASP A 277 2.91 8.28 -6.53
CA ASP A 277 2.47 7.88 -7.86
C ASP A 277 2.14 6.38 -7.91
N LEU A 278 2.93 5.52 -7.26
CA LEU A 278 2.64 4.09 -7.20
C LEU A 278 1.29 3.83 -6.49
N ALA A 279 0.99 4.57 -5.42
CA ALA A 279 -0.31 4.46 -4.76
C ALA A 279 -1.46 4.88 -5.69
N ASP A 280 -1.31 5.96 -6.44
CA ASP A 280 -2.31 6.38 -7.45
C ASP A 280 -2.50 5.31 -8.51
N VAL A 281 -1.40 4.80 -9.07
CA VAL A 281 -1.41 3.76 -10.10
C VAL A 281 -2.04 2.45 -9.58
N MET A 282 -1.75 2.05 -8.35
CA MET A 282 -2.39 0.88 -7.73
C MET A 282 -3.90 1.09 -7.57
N LEU A 283 -4.34 2.26 -7.09
CA LEU A 283 -5.77 2.55 -6.92
C LEU A 283 -6.49 2.62 -8.26
N GLU A 284 -5.89 3.25 -9.27
CA GLU A 284 -6.45 3.32 -10.62
C GLU A 284 -6.55 1.92 -11.24
N PHE A 285 -5.49 1.10 -11.12
CA PHE A 285 -5.52 -0.30 -11.56
C PHE A 285 -6.65 -1.08 -10.85
N MET A 286 -6.79 -0.93 -9.54
CA MET A 286 -7.84 -1.60 -8.77
C MET A 286 -9.25 -1.09 -9.14
N ASN A 287 -9.41 0.21 -9.41
CA ASN A 287 -10.67 0.79 -9.86
C ASN A 287 -11.07 0.24 -11.24
N ILE A 288 -10.15 0.28 -12.21
CA ILE A 288 -10.41 -0.15 -13.59
C ILE A 288 -10.71 -1.66 -13.66
N HIS A 289 -9.90 -2.47 -12.98
CA HIS A 289 -9.90 -3.92 -13.20
C HIS A 289 -10.69 -4.71 -12.15
N TYR A 290 -10.85 -4.17 -10.94
CA TYR A 290 -11.56 -4.85 -9.84
C TYR A 290 -12.86 -4.15 -9.46
N GLY A 291 -13.08 -2.91 -9.92
CA GLY A 291 -14.23 -2.11 -9.49
C GLY A 291 -14.12 -1.74 -8.02
N LEU A 292 -12.91 -1.37 -7.56
CA LEU A 292 -12.66 -0.98 -6.18
C LEU A 292 -13.65 0.11 -5.76
N ASN A 293 -14.44 -0.21 -4.73
CA ASN A 293 -15.39 0.71 -4.13
C ASN A 293 -15.17 0.75 -2.62
N CYS A 294 -14.07 1.40 -2.25
CA CYS A 294 -13.77 1.67 -0.86
C CYS A 294 -14.67 2.80 -0.35
N LEU A 295 -15.92 2.45 -0.03
CA LEU A 295 -16.86 3.37 0.61
C LEU A 295 -16.38 3.63 2.03
N THR A 296 -15.65 4.73 2.23
CA THR A 296 -15.48 5.24 3.58
C THR A 296 -16.72 6.01 4.00
N ILE A 297 -17.19 5.67 5.19
CA ILE A 297 -17.94 6.56 6.08
C ILE A 297 -17.15 7.86 6.16
N ASN A 298 -17.52 8.88 5.38
CA ASN A 298 -17.33 10.30 5.66
C ASN A 298 -17.88 11.13 4.49
N LEU A 299 -18.86 11.98 4.84
CA LEU A 299 -19.21 13.27 4.26
C LEU A 299 -19.06 13.40 2.73
N ASP A 300 -20.20 13.59 2.09
CA ASP A 300 -20.32 14.02 0.69
C ASP A 300 -19.24 15.07 0.38
N GLU A 301 -18.52 14.92 -0.74
CA GLU A 301 -17.44 15.84 -1.13
C GLU A 301 -17.96 17.29 -1.23
N ALA A 302 -19.27 17.44 -1.45
CA ALA A 302 -20.02 18.68 -1.33
C ALA A 302 -20.02 19.28 0.09
N GLU A 303 -20.16 18.45 1.13
CA GLU A 303 -20.14 18.84 2.54
C GLU A 303 -18.72 19.17 3.03
N TYR A 304 -17.68 18.47 2.54
CA TYR A 304 -16.28 18.83 2.79
C TYR A 304 -15.91 20.18 2.16
N ASN A 305 -16.34 20.43 0.92
CA ASN A 305 -16.11 21.72 0.26
C ASN A 305 -16.93 22.85 0.90
N ALA A 306 -18.16 22.56 1.35
CA ALA A 306 -18.98 23.54 2.07
C ALA A 306 -18.37 23.96 3.41
N ASN A 307 -17.61 23.08 4.07
CA ASN A 307 -17.02 23.33 5.39
C ASN A 307 -15.54 23.75 5.36
N ARG A 308 -14.98 24.05 4.19
CA ARG A 308 -13.59 24.53 4.09
C ARG A 308 -13.45 25.92 4.70
N THR A 309 -12.41 26.08 5.52
CA THR A 309 -11.95 27.39 5.96
C THR A 309 -10.85 27.88 5.02
N HIS A 310 -10.99 29.08 4.47
CA HIS A 310 -9.97 29.73 3.66
C HIS A 310 -9.50 31.02 4.33
N ILE A 311 -8.20 31.27 4.31
CA ILE A 311 -7.62 32.54 4.77
C ILE A 311 -6.94 33.27 3.61
N PHE A 312 -7.21 34.56 3.48
CA PHE A 312 -6.62 35.37 2.42
C PHE A 312 -6.53 36.88 2.77
N PRO A 313 -5.51 37.60 2.28
CA PRO A 313 -4.39 37.09 1.50
C PRO A 313 -3.45 36.25 2.36
N ASN A 314 -2.78 35.28 1.76
CA ASN A 314 -1.75 34.47 2.40
C ASN A 314 -0.73 34.04 1.32
N PRO A 315 0.48 34.63 1.29
CA PRO A 315 1.10 35.45 2.33
C PRO A 315 0.42 36.81 2.60
N ILE A 316 0.58 37.35 3.81
CA ILE A 316 0.02 38.63 4.27
C ILE A 316 1.11 39.56 4.78
N GLN A 317 1.02 40.86 4.46
CA GLN A 317 1.91 41.86 5.05
C GLN A 317 1.60 42.11 6.52
N SER A 318 2.62 42.43 7.32
CA SER A 318 2.40 42.91 8.68
C SER A 318 1.50 44.16 8.67
N ASN A 319 0.61 44.26 9.67
CA ASN A 319 -0.44 45.27 9.81
C ASN A 319 -1.56 45.25 8.74
N ALA A 320 -1.62 44.25 7.86
CA ALA A 320 -2.73 44.08 6.93
C ALA A 320 -3.91 43.29 7.53
N LEU A 321 -5.05 43.30 6.83
CA LEU A 321 -6.25 42.56 7.19
C LEU A 321 -6.24 41.16 6.54
N LEU A 322 -6.38 40.13 7.36
CA LEU A 322 -6.61 38.75 6.95
C LEU A 322 -8.11 38.47 6.97
N ASN A 323 -8.65 38.00 5.86
CA ASN A 323 -10.02 37.50 5.74
C ASN A 323 -10.05 36.00 6.05
N ILE A 324 -11.13 35.57 6.67
CA ILE A 324 -11.44 34.18 6.98
C ILE A 324 -12.80 33.88 6.37
N GLU A 325 -12.79 33.06 5.33
CA GLU A 325 -13.99 32.52 4.72
C GLU A 325 -14.26 31.14 5.34
N ILE A 326 -15.45 30.99 5.91
CA ILE A 326 -15.87 29.81 6.66
C ILE A 326 -17.41 29.74 6.64
N ALA A 327 -17.98 28.54 6.66
CA ALA A 327 -19.42 28.31 6.62
C ALA A 327 -20.19 28.89 7.82
N HIS A 328 -19.54 28.93 8.98
CA HIS A 328 -20.09 29.38 10.25
C HIS A 328 -19.29 30.56 10.80
N SER A 329 -19.93 31.42 11.60
CA SER A 329 -19.24 32.54 12.23
C SER A 329 -18.04 32.08 13.08
N VAL A 330 -16.92 32.79 12.97
CA VAL A 330 -15.73 32.51 13.78
C VAL A 330 -15.98 32.90 15.23
N ASN A 331 -15.82 31.97 16.18
CA ASN A 331 -15.95 32.27 17.60
C ASN A 331 -14.61 32.64 18.24
N GLU A 332 -13.55 31.90 17.91
CA GLU A 332 -12.21 32.08 18.49
C GLU A 332 -11.12 31.77 17.46
N ILE A 333 -9.99 32.47 17.54
CA ILE A 333 -8.79 32.21 16.74
C ILE A 333 -7.59 32.20 17.67
N LEU A 334 -6.85 31.08 17.66
CA LEU A 334 -5.56 30.95 18.33
C LEU A 334 -4.46 31.03 17.28
N ILE A 335 -3.42 31.83 17.53
CA ILE A 335 -2.30 32.00 16.62
C ILE A 335 -1.02 31.53 17.30
N PHE A 336 -0.36 30.52 16.73
CA PHE A 336 0.89 29.95 17.20
C PHE A 336 2.03 30.30 16.25
N ASN A 337 3.25 30.50 16.75
CA ASN A 337 4.44 30.55 15.90
C ASN A 337 4.92 29.13 15.53
N SER A 338 5.97 29.06 14.71
CA SER A 338 6.59 27.79 14.30
C SER A 338 7.19 26.95 15.42
N ALA A 339 7.40 27.51 16.62
CA ALA A 339 7.84 26.78 17.81
C ALA A 339 6.67 26.27 18.67
N GLY A 340 5.42 26.45 18.22
CA GLY A 340 4.22 26.04 18.95
C GLY A 340 3.82 26.98 20.09
N VAL A 341 4.43 28.16 20.20
CA VAL A 341 4.10 29.14 21.25
C VAL A 341 2.90 29.97 20.81
N LEU A 342 1.89 30.06 21.68
CA LEU A 342 0.70 30.90 21.47
C LEU A 342 1.12 32.38 21.45
N CYS A 343 1.03 33.00 20.28
CA CYS A 343 1.38 34.39 20.04
C CYS A 343 0.19 35.33 20.23
N ASN A 344 -1.03 34.86 19.94
CA ASN A 344 -2.23 35.67 20.07
C ASN A 344 -3.49 34.80 20.22
N LYS A 345 -4.51 35.33 20.88
CA LYS A 345 -5.85 34.75 21.00
C LYS A 345 -6.88 35.84 20.74
N LEU A 346 -7.75 35.61 19.76
CA LEU A 346 -8.81 36.52 19.36
C LEU A 346 -10.16 35.85 19.64
N ILE A 347 -11.06 36.57 20.32
CA ILE A 347 -12.40 36.09 20.67
C ILE A 347 -13.45 36.97 19.98
N GLY A 348 -14.54 36.36 19.53
CA GLY A 348 -15.71 37.01 18.95
C GLY A 348 -15.85 36.82 17.44
N ASN A 349 -17.05 37.16 16.93
CA ASN A 349 -17.46 37.00 15.53
C ASN A 349 -16.62 37.87 14.58
N LYS A 350 -15.47 37.35 14.13
CA LYS A 350 -14.50 38.07 13.31
C LYS A 350 -14.07 37.25 12.11
N ASN A 351 -14.71 37.52 10.97
CA ASN A 351 -14.29 37.00 9.66
C ASN A 351 -13.16 37.84 9.03
N GLN A 352 -12.73 38.92 9.70
CA GLN A 352 -11.58 39.74 9.35
C GLN A 352 -10.76 40.06 10.59
N ILE A 353 -9.45 39.86 10.52
CA ILE A 353 -8.51 40.13 11.61
C ILE A 353 -7.33 40.95 11.12
N LYS A 354 -6.92 41.96 11.89
CA LYS A 354 -5.69 42.71 11.62
C LYS A 354 -4.50 41.93 12.18
N ILE A 355 -3.54 41.59 11.32
CA ILE A 355 -2.37 40.81 11.70
C ILE A 355 -1.22 41.77 12.06
N ASN A 356 -0.90 41.89 13.35
CA ASN A 356 0.26 42.63 13.82
C ASN A 356 1.31 41.64 14.36
N LEU A 357 1.95 40.92 13.44
CA LEU A 357 2.97 39.92 13.73
C LEU A 357 4.23 40.22 12.94
N LYS A 358 5.37 39.75 13.43
CA LYS A 358 6.64 39.85 12.70
C LYS A 358 6.63 38.90 11.50
N GLN A 359 7.56 39.11 10.56
CA GLN A 359 7.77 38.18 9.46
C GLN A 359 8.02 36.75 9.98
N GLY A 360 7.33 35.77 9.41
CA GLY A 360 7.45 34.38 9.84
C GLY A 360 6.27 33.50 9.43
N VAL A 361 6.35 32.23 9.83
CA VAL A 361 5.27 31.24 9.65
C VAL A 361 4.49 31.10 10.94
N TYR A 362 3.17 31.17 10.83
CA TYR A 362 2.23 31.05 11.93
C TYR A 362 1.17 30.01 11.62
N PHE A 363 0.63 29.40 12.66
CA PHE A 363 -0.45 28.43 12.58
C PHE A 363 -1.67 28.98 13.31
N LEU A 364 -2.81 29.03 12.62
CA LEU A 364 -4.09 29.47 13.15
C LEU A 364 -4.93 28.24 13.48
N VAL A 365 -5.49 28.22 14.68
CA VAL A 365 -6.61 27.34 15.03
C VAL A 365 -7.86 28.20 15.08
N ILE A 366 -8.74 28.02 14.10
CA ILE A 366 -9.99 28.77 13.97
C ILE A 366 -11.09 27.88 14.54
N ILE A 367 -11.80 28.41 15.52
CA ILE A 367 -12.89 27.72 16.21
C ILE A 367 -14.18 28.42 15.81
N ASP A 368 -15.08 27.69 15.16
CA ASP A 368 -16.37 28.23 14.73
C ASP A 368 -17.40 28.30 15.88
N SER A 369 -18.57 28.87 15.61
CA SER A 369 -19.67 28.97 16.57
C SER A 369 -20.24 27.63 17.04
N ASN A 370 -19.96 26.55 16.31
CA ASN A 370 -20.37 25.18 16.67
C ASN A 370 -19.29 24.44 17.47
N GLY A 371 -18.12 25.06 17.67
CA GLY A 371 -16.98 24.48 18.38
C GLY A 371 -16.06 23.63 17.50
N ASN A 372 -16.30 23.58 16.19
CA ASN A 372 -15.42 22.88 15.25
C ASN A 372 -14.10 23.64 15.11
N LYS A 373 -13.01 22.90 14.96
CA LYS A 373 -11.66 23.46 14.87
C LYS A 373 -11.08 23.21 13.49
N THR A 374 -10.65 24.27 12.82
CA THR A 374 -9.91 24.19 11.56
C THR A 374 -8.51 24.77 11.71
N PHE A 375 -7.55 24.16 11.03
CA PHE A 375 -6.14 24.53 11.11
C PHE A 375 -5.72 25.20 9.80
N GLN A 376 -5.07 26.36 9.90
CA GLN A 376 -4.59 27.13 8.75
C GLN A 376 -3.15 27.58 8.95
N LYS A 377 -2.34 27.52 7.90
CA LYS A 377 -0.97 28.05 7.91
C LYS A 377 -1.00 29.46 7.32
N MET A 378 -0.45 30.44 8.03
CA MET A 378 -0.31 31.83 7.57
C MET A 378 1.17 32.21 7.46
N ILE A 379 1.55 32.85 6.35
CA ILE A 379 2.89 33.41 6.13
C ILE A 379 2.79 34.93 6.24
N VAL A 380 3.49 35.51 7.21
CA VAL A 380 3.58 36.97 7.36
C VAL A 380 4.85 37.47 6.68
N THR A 381 4.71 38.42 5.76
CA THR A 381 5.82 39.09 5.08
C THR A 381 6.01 40.50 5.65
N GLY A 382 7.27 40.97 5.59
CA GLY A 382 7.66 42.30 6.06
C GLY A 382 7.07 43.42 5.22
#